data_AF-A0A923J4P2-F1
#
_entry.id   AF-A0A923J4P2-F1
#
_cell.length_a   1.000
_cell.length_b   1.000
_cell.length_c   1.000
_cell.angle_alpha   90.00
_cell.angle_beta   90.00
_cell.angle_gamma   90.00
#
_symmetry.space_group_name_H-M   'P 1'
#
loop_
_entity.id
_entity.type
_entity.pdbx_description
1 polymer ?
#
loop_
_entity_poly.entity_id
_entity_poly.type
_entity_poly.pdbx_seq_one_letter_code
_entity_poly.pdbx_strand_id
1 'polypeptide(L)'
;MKQSRQTPPPVNLTGDFLSSTPVFNQRRADWLPAGENGFIVNPVAATVFFGLVLIIVIYSALDLTGTMTQLGPFGPVLPLLIIVWLMYGIYRGVKRVKGRAARIRIKGPLFMRSLMKDCLQRTCGILETRLNTPAISSSMILNKILQDKMLQICATDCLRFSDIRRQIEGSRLEGTSALVLTCFFQTTVEYRKQALPDEIRQVADTVSRSRKDLKRLLERLQNAHQTLCTGTGNILVLLPPDPKKVEKIRATYRYRPPTPERAQRMVFALETLAYLKATRHENVNPMDRKRYDAVADQVIPKLADALNVYKQAWQELVDAYERRKP
;
A
#
# COMPACT_ATOMS: atom_id res chain seq x y z
N MET A 1 -12.30 46.26 52.77
CA MET A 1 -10.91 45.98 52.36
C MET A 1 -10.92 44.87 51.31
N LYS A 2 -10.15 45.06 50.24
CA LYS A 2 -10.08 44.25 49.00
C LYS A 2 -9.16 43.03 49.15
N GLN A 3 -9.42 42.03 48.28
CA GLN A 3 -8.50 41.01 47.72
C GLN A 3 -7.99 39.92 48.71
N SER A 4 -7.69 38.69 48.30
CA SER A 4 -7.33 38.18 46.97
C SER A 4 -7.63 36.68 46.84
N ARG A 5 -8.07 36.26 45.65
CA ARG A 5 -8.11 34.86 45.20
C ARG A 5 -6.67 34.39 44.92
N GLN A 6 -6.28 33.23 45.42
CA GLN A 6 -5.06 32.54 45.01
C GLN A 6 -5.30 31.78 43.69
N THR A 7 -4.61 32.20 42.64
CA THR A 7 -4.35 31.43 41.41
C THR A 7 -3.12 30.56 41.61
N PRO A 8 -3.12 29.28 41.16
CA PRO A 8 -1.89 28.50 41.06
C PRO A 8 -1.03 28.91 39.84
N PRO A 9 0.29 28.70 39.89
CA PRO A 9 1.25 29.25 38.93
C PRO A 9 1.31 28.49 37.59
N PRO A 10 1.85 29.11 36.52
CA PRO A 10 1.99 28.49 35.21
C PRO A 10 3.20 27.55 35.16
N VAL A 11 3.01 26.37 34.57
CA VAL A 11 4.09 25.44 34.24
C VAL A 11 4.69 25.85 32.89
N ASN A 12 5.88 26.45 32.95
CA ASN A 12 6.75 26.67 31.79
C ASN A 12 7.33 25.34 31.30
N LEU A 13 7.15 25.04 30.01
CA LEU A 13 7.83 23.96 29.29
C LEU A 13 8.60 24.55 28.11
N THR A 14 9.74 25.19 28.40
CA THR A 14 10.76 25.59 27.41
C THR A 14 12.13 25.62 28.09
N GLY A 15 13.11 24.96 27.46
CA GLY A 15 14.50 24.82 27.92
C GLY A 15 15.01 23.40 27.62
N ASP A 16 15.25 23.04 26.37
CA ASP A 16 16.53 23.20 25.64
C ASP A 16 17.71 22.48 26.29
N PHE A 17 18.17 21.38 25.68
CA PHE A 17 19.59 21.15 25.44
C PHE A 17 19.78 20.38 24.11
N LEU A 18 20.46 21.09 23.21
CA LEU A 18 20.96 20.67 21.90
C LEU A 18 22.04 19.60 22.03
N SER A 19 22.16 18.75 21.00
CA SER A 19 23.42 18.45 20.29
C SER A 19 23.50 16.99 19.81
N SER A 20 23.04 16.74 18.59
CA SER A 20 23.82 15.98 17.60
C SER A 20 23.17 16.13 16.23
N THR A 21 23.99 16.57 15.29
CA THR A 21 23.84 16.82 13.84
C THR A 21 22.87 15.92 13.04
N PRO A 22 22.37 16.41 11.88
CA PRO A 22 21.34 15.72 11.10
C PRO A 22 21.97 14.64 10.23
N VAL A 23 21.63 13.37 10.48
CA VAL A 23 21.83 12.33 9.46
C VAL A 23 20.60 12.31 8.57
N PHE A 24 20.70 13.13 7.53
CA PHE A 24 20.04 12.90 6.25
C PHE A 24 20.27 11.44 5.85
N ASN A 25 19.22 10.61 5.83
CA ASN A 25 19.26 9.35 5.09
C ASN A 25 17.90 9.05 4.47
N GLN A 26 17.72 9.69 3.33
CA GLN A 26 16.89 9.30 2.24
C GLN A 26 17.32 7.92 1.73
N ARG A 27 16.75 6.83 2.27
CA ARG A 27 16.72 5.53 1.59
C ARG A 27 15.30 5.24 1.12
N ARG A 28 14.98 5.79 -0.06
CA ARG A 28 14.08 5.13 -1.01
C ARG A 28 14.93 4.14 -1.80
N ALA A 29 14.92 2.89 -1.39
CA ALA A 29 15.19 1.73 -2.24
C ALA A 29 14.85 0.51 -1.40
N ASP A 30 13.77 -0.18 -1.77
CA ASP A 30 13.68 -1.65 -1.83
C ASP A 30 12.24 -2.01 -2.20
N TRP A 31 11.92 -1.75 -3.46
CA TRP A 31 10.84 -2.42 -4.17
C TRP A 31 11.48 -3.58 -4.94
N LEU A 32 11.68 -4.70 -4.26
CA LEU A 32 11.84 -5.99 -4.94
C LEU A 32 10.48 -6.69 -4.89
N PRO A 33 9.84 -7.00 -6.03
CA PRO A 33 8.64 -7.83 -6.02
C PRO A 33 9.04 -9.24 -5.57
N ALA A 34 8.56 -9.65 -4.40
CA ALA A 34 8.64 -11.02 -3.94
C ALA A 34 7.69 -11.88 -4.79
N GLY A 35 8.23 -12.87 -5.51
CA GLY A 35 7.47 -13.92 -6.18
C GLY A 35 7.99 -14.26 -7.57
N GLU A 36 9.12 -14.99 -7.67
CA GLU A 36 9.53 -15.65 -8.92
C GLU A 36 9.79 -17.14 -8.67
N ASN A 37 8.69 -17.91 -8.51
CA ASN A 37 8.71 -19.36 -8.72
C ASN A 37 8.00 -19.66 -10.05
N GLY A 38 8.76 -19.59 -11.13
CA GLY A 38 8.33 -19.95 -12.48
C GLY A 38 9.41 -19.54 -13.47
N PHE A 39 9.91 -20.48 -14.26
CA PHE A 39 10.99 -20.31 -15.24
C PHE A 39 10.80 -19.03 -16.09
N ILE A 40 11.44 -17.95 -15.65
CA ILE A 40 11.65 -16.72 -16.39
C ILE A 40 13.11 -16.41 -16.10
N VAL A 41 13.94 -16.38 -17.15
CA VAL A 41 15.33 -15.93 -17.05
C VAL A 41 15.31 -14.62 -16.27
N ASN A 42 15.85 -14.63 -15.05
CA ASN A 42 15.73 -13.53 -14.10
C ASN A 42 16.11 -12.25 -14.85
N PRO A 43 15.18 -11.29 -15.04
CA PRO A 43 15.39 -10.16 -15.93
C PRO A 43 16.61 -9.34 -15.47
N VAL A 44 16.91 -9.36 -14.17
CA VAL A 44 18.14 -8.79 -13.61
C VAL A 44 19.36 -9.58 -14.07
N ALA A 45 19.36 -10.91 -13.97
CA ALA A 45 20.45 -11.77 -14.44
C ALA A 45 20.68 -11.65 -15.96
N ALA A 46 19.62 -11.58 -16.77
CA ALA A 46 19.72 -11.34 -18.20
C ALA A 46 20.32 -9.96 -18.51
N THR A 47 19.90 -8.90 -17.79
CA THR A 47 20.49 -7.56 -17.96
C THR A 47 21.94 -7.49 -17.49
N VAL A 48 22.31 -8.21 -16.44
CA VAL A 48 23.69 -8.30 -15.95
C VAL A 48 24.55 -9.05 -16.96
N PHE A 49 24.06 -10.17 -17.51
CA PHE A 49 24.77 -10.95 -18.52
C PHE A 49 24.97 -10.16 -19.82
N PHE A 50 23.91 -9.51 -20.34
CA PHE A 50 24.03 -8.64 -21.51
C PHE A 50 24.93 -7.43 -21.24
N GLY A 51 24.89 -6.86 -20.04
CA GLY A 51 25.79 -5.79 -19.62
C GLY A 51 27.25 -6.23 -19.64
N LEU A 52 27.55 -7.41 -19.09
CA LEU A 52 28.90 -8.01 -19.09
C LEU A 52 29.42 -8.29 -20.50
N VAL A 53 28.60 -8.90 -21.36
CA VAL A 53 28.97 -9.16 -22.77
C VAL A 53 29.22 -7.84 -23.51
N LEU A 54 28.41 -6.82 -23.28
CA LEU A 54 28.58 -5.51 -23.90
C LEU A 54 29.85 -4.79 -23.41
N ILE A 55 30.19 -4.90 -22.12
CA ILE A 55 31.45 -4.40 -21.56
C ILE A 55 32.63 -5.03 -22.30
N ILE A 56 32.62 -6.36 -22.44
CA ILE A 56 33.69 -7.10 -23.11
C ILE A 56 33.82 -6.65 -24.57
N VAL A 57 32.72 -6.58 -25.32
CA VAL A 57 32.73 -6.18 -26.74
C VAL A 57 33.23 -4.74 -26.93
N ILE A 58 32.78 -3.80 -26.10
CA ILE A 58 33.21 -2.39 -26.18
C ILE A 58 34.69 -2.25 -25.81
N TYR A 59 35.16 -2.93 -24.76
CA TYR A 59 36.57 -2.91 -24.38
C TYR A 59 37.46 -3.55 -25.44
N SER A 60 37.07 -4.70 -26.00
CA SER A 60 37.81 -5.34 -27.09
C SER A 60 37.84 -4.48 -28.36
N ALA A 61 36.76 -3.77 -28.70
CA ALA A 61 36.73 -2.87 -29.83
C ALA A 61 37.61 -1.63 -29.61
N LEU A 62 37.60 -1.05 -28.41
CA LEU A 62 38.42 0.12 -28.05
C LEU A 62 39.92 -0.19 -27.97
N ASP A 63 40.27 -1.42 -27.62
CA ASP A 63 41.64 -1.94 -27.62
C ASP A 63 42.15 -2.15 -29.06
N LEU A 64 41.31 -2.70 -29.94
CA LEU A 64 41.60 -2.87 -31.37
C LEU A 64 41.78 -1.54 -32.14
N THR A 65 41.08 -0.48 -31.74
CA THR A 65 41.16 0.83 -32.41
C THR A 65 42.24 1.74 -31.86
N GLY A 66 42.96 1.34 -30.80
CA GLY A 66 44.04 2.15 -30.20
C GLY A 66 43.57 3.47 -29.58
N THR A 67 42.26 3.68 -29.44
CA THR A 67 41.66 4.95 -29.03
C THR A 67 41.79 5.24 -27.52
N MET A 68 42.13 4.23 -26.70
CA MET A 68 42.33 4.43 -25.26
C MET A 68 43.56 5.29 -24.92
N THR A 69 44.59 5.33 -25.77
CA THR A 69 45.81 6.11 -25.52
C THR A 69 45.66 7.60 -25.84
N GLN A 70 44.68 7.98 -26.67
CA GLN A 70 44.43 9.38 -27.06
C GLN A 70 43.51 10.14 -26.09
N LEU A 71 42.74 9.45 -25.24
CA LEU A 71 41.70 10.05 -24.39
C LEU A 71 42.14 10.38 -22.96
N GLY A 72 43.41 10.16 -22.61
CA GLY A 72 43.98 10.51 -21.31
C GLY A 72 43.17 9.96 -20.11
N PRO A 73 43.06 10.69 -18.98
CA PRO A 73 42.44 10.19 -17.76
C PRO A 73 40.91 9.96 -17.86
N PHE A 74 40.27 10.41 -18.94
CA PHE A 74 38.83 10.21 -19.17
C PHE A 74 38.51 8.97 -20.04
N GLY A 75 39.53 8.28 -20.55
CA GLY A 75 39.43 7.06 -21.35
C GLY A 75 38.52 5.95 -20.76
N PRO A 76 38.59 5.62 -19.46
CA PRO A 76 37.74 4.57 -18.87
C PRO A 76 36.34 5.06 -18.46
N VAL A 77 36.13 6.37 -18.34
CA VAL A 77 34.85 6.94 -17.86
C VAL A 77 33.80 6.99 -18.97
N LEU A 78 34.21 7.30 -20.19
CA LEU A 78 33.31 7.40 -21.34
C LEU A 78 32.62 6.06 -21.69
N PRO A 79 33.33 4.91 -21.73
CA PRO A 79 32.71 3.60 -21.97
C PRO A 79 31.72 3.22 -20.86
N LEU A 80 32.06 3.49 -19.60
CA LEU A 80 31.17 3.22 -18.46
C LEU A 80 29.87 4.03 -18.55
N LEU A 81 29.94 5.31 -18.94
CA LEU A 81 28.74 6.13 -19.14
C LEU A 81 27.87 5.61 -20.30
N ILE A 82 28.49 5.15 -21.39
CA ILE A 82 27.78 4.55 -22.53
C ILE A 82 27.08 3.25 -22.10
N ILE A 83 27.74 2.40 -21.31
CA ILE A 83 27.17 1.15 -20.78
C ILE A 83 25.98 1.44 -19.87
N VAL A 84 26.11 2.39 -18.92
CA VAL A 84 25.02 2.78 -18.02
C VAL A 84 23.84 3.34 -18.81
N TRP A 85 24.10 4.15 -19.84
CA TRP A 85 23.06 4.73 -20.69
C TRP A 85 22.35 3.66 -21.54
N LEU A 86 23.09 2.70 -22.09
CA LEU A 86 22.54 1.56 -22.81
C LEU A 86 21.73 0.64 -21.89
N MET A 87 22.22 0.33 -20.69
CA MET A 87 21.47 -0.42 -19.67
C MET A 87 20.16 0.29 -19.30
N TYR A 88 20.20 1.60 -19.09
CA TYR A 88 19.00 2.40 -18.84
C TYR A 88 18.03 2.38 -20.04
N GLY A 89 18.56 2.48 -21.26
CA GLY A 89 17.81 2.39 -22.51
C GLY A 89 17.11 1.05 -22.69
N ILE A 90 17.83 -0.06 -22.47
CA ILE A 90 17.31 -1.43 -22.50
C ILE A 90 16.28 -1.63 -21.40
N TYR A 91 16.53 -1.17 -20.17
CA TYR A 91 15.57 -1.25 -19.07
C TYR A 91 14.26 -0.51 -19.40
N ARG A 92 14.34 0.71 -19.93
CA ARG A 92 13.16 1.46 -20.40
C ARG A 92 12.50 0.78 -21.59
N GLY A 93 13.28 0.22 -22.51
CA GLY A 93 12.85 -0.53 -23.67
C GLY A 93 12.04 -1.75 -23.25
N VAL A 94 12.59 -2.61 -22.41
CA VAL A 94 11.93 -3.80 -21.83
C VAL A 94 10.69 -3.39 -21.04
N LYS A 95 10.72 -2.30 -20.27
CA LYS A 95 9.54 -1.79 -19.56
C LYS A 95 8.44 -1.35 -20.53
N ARG A 96 8.79 -0.66 -21.61
CA ARG A 96 7.84 -0.26 -22.68
C ARG A 96 7.36 -1.46 -23.49
N VAL A 97 8.22 -2.43 -23.76
CA VAL A 97 7.90 -3.68 -24.48
C VAL A 97 7.03 -4.57 -23.61
N LYS A 98 7.26 -4.71 -22.30
CA LYS A 98 6.30 -5.37 -21.38
C LYS A 98 4.92 -4.67 -21.43
N GLY A 99 4.90 -3.34 -21.41
CA GLY A 99 3.67 -2.56 -21.56
C GLY A 99 2.98 -2.66 -22.93
N ARG A 100 3.72 -2.95 -24.01
CA ARG A 100 3.19 -3.20 -25.37
C ARG A 100 2.86 -4.68 -25.62
N ALA A 101 3.63 -5.61 -25.08
CA ALA A 101 3.45 -7.05 -25.19
C ALA A 101 2.22 -7.51 -24.39
N ALA A 102 1.94 -6.89 -23.23
CA ALA A 102 0.67 -7.01 -22.53
C ALA A 102 -0.54 -6.56 -23.36
N ARG A 103 -0.30 -5.78 -24.43
CA ARG A 103 -1.30 -5.20 -25.32
C ARG A 103 -1.55 -6.03 -26.60
N ILE A 104 -0.62 -6.90 -27.01
CA ILE A 104 -0.61 -7.58 -28.33
C ILE A 104 -0.62 -9.10 -28.23
N ARG A 105 -0.17 -9.72 -27.12
CA ARG A 105 -0.16 -11.18 -27.02
C ARG A 105 -1.58 -11.70 -26.75
N ILE A 106 -2.04 -12.66 -27.55
CA ILE A 106 -3.19 -13.52 -27.21
C ILE A 106 -2.80 -14.19 -25.89
N LYS A 107 -3.36 -13.67 -24.79
CA LYS A 107 -3.03 -14.07 -23.43
C LYS A 107 -3.53 -15.49 -23.24
N GLY A 108 -2.62 -16.45 -23.17
CA GLY A 108 -2.97 -17.85 -22.92
C GLY A 108 -3.62 -18.05 -21.54
N PRO A 109 -4.18 -19.23 -21.26
CA PRO A 109 -4.83 -19.56 -19.98
C PRO A 109 -3.91 -19.33 -18.77
N LEU A 110 -2.61 -19.64 -18.91
CA LEU A 110 -1.59 -19.42 -17.89
C LEU A 110 -1.43 -17.95 -17.47
N PHE A 111 -1.66 -17.01 -18.40
CA PHE A 111 -1.61 -15.58 -18.09
C PHE A 111 -2.77 -15.15 -17.19
N MET A 112 -3.94 -15.76 -17.37
CA MET A 112 -5.10 -15.43 -16.57
C MET A 112 -4.94 -15.91 -15.13
N ARG A 113 -4.39 -17.12 -14.96
CA ARG A 113 -4.01 -17.65 -13.65
C ARG A 113 -2.94 -16.82 -12.96
N SER A 114 -1.94 -16.33 -13.69
CA SER A 114 -0.91 -15.48 -13.08
C SER A 114 -1.50 -14.15 -12.61
N LEU A 115 -2.34 -13.50 -13.42
CA LEU A 115 -3.04 -12.27 -13.00
C LEU A 115 -3.92 -12.48 -11.77
N MET A 116 -4.67 -13.59 -11.73
CA MET A 116 -5.47 -13.94 -10.56
C MET A 116 -4.60 -14.06 -9.31
N LYS A 117 -3.53 -14.87 -9.36
CA LYS A 117 -2.64 -15.10 -8.22
C LYS A 117 -1.99 -13.80 -7.75
N ASP A 118 -1.48 -13.00 -8.67
CA ASP A 118 -0.84 -11.72 -8.35
C ASP A 118 -1.84 -10.75 -7.70
N CYS A 119 -3.06 -10.67 -8.24
CA CYS A 119 -4.10 -9.81 -7.71
C CYS A 119 -4.56 -10.25 -6.32
N LEU A 120 -4.83 -11.55 -6.12
CA LEU A 120 -5.24 -12.08 -4.82
C LEU A 120 -4.14 -11.91 -3.78
N GLN A 121 -2.88 -12.19 -4.14
CA GLN A 121 -1.75 -12.03 -3.23
C GLN A 121 -1.58 -10.56 -2.80
N ARG A 122 -1.67 -9.63 -3.75
CA ARG A 122 -1.51 -8.20 -3.49
C ARG A 122 -2.69 -7.59 -2.71
N THR A 123 -3.93 -7.92 -3.09
CA THR A 123 -5.12 -7.29 -2.51
C THR A 123 -5.49 -7.89 -1.16
N CYS A 124 -5.33 -9.20 -0.99
CA CYS A 124 -5.84 -9.90 0.18
C CYS A 124 -4.92 -10.99 0.77
N GLY A 125 -3.74 -11.25 0.20
CA GLY A 125 -2.86 -12.32 0.68
C GLY A 125 -2.50 -12.20 2.16
N ILE A 126 -2.23 -10.98 2.64
CA ILE A 126 -1.96 -10.72 4.07
C ILE A 126 -3.20 -11.00 4.93
N LEU A 127 -4.39 -10.60 4.46
CA LEU A 127 -5.64 -10.82 5.19
C LEU A 127 -5.98 -12.31 5.25
N GLU A 128 -5.88 -13.01 4.12
CA GLU A 128 -6.07 -14.45 4.00
C GLU A 128 -5.16 -15.23 4.95
N THR A 129 -3.86 -14.88 4.96
CA THR A 129 -2.89 -15.52 5.85
C THR A 129 -3.32 -15.41 7.31
N ARG A 130 -3.84 -14.24 7.71
CA ARG A 130 -4.29 -14.02 9.08
C ARG A 130 -5.59 -14.73 9.42
N LEU A 131 -6.56 -14.75 8.50
CA LEU A 131 -7.82 -15.46 8.68
C LEU A 131 -7.60 -16.97 8.82
N ASN A 132 -6.62 -17.53 8.11
CA ASN A 132 -6.30 -18.95 8.14
C ASN A 132 -5.38 -19.36 9.31
N THR A 133 -4.88 -18.41 10.10
CA THR A 133 -4.00 -18.72 11.23
C THR A 133 -4.83 -18.89 12.51
N PRO A 134 -4.90 -20.11 13.09
CA PRO A 134 -5.79 -20.39 14.23
C PRO A 134 -5.42 -19.65 15.52
N ALA A 135 -4.20 -19.14 15.62
CA ALA A 135 -3.72 -18.40 16.80
C ALA A 135 -4.14 -16.91 16.83
N ILE A 136 -4.65 -16.36 15.72
CA ILE A 136 -4.95 -14.93 15.60
C ILE A 136 -6.44 -14.69 15.87
N SER A 137 -6.77 -13.92 16.91
CA SER A 137 -8.15 -13.53 17.20
C SER A 137 -8.69 -12.52 16.18
N SER A 138 -10.02 -12.47 16.00
CA SER A 138 -10.69 -11.45 15.19
C SER A 138 -10.27 -10.02 15.55
N SER A 139 -10.15 -9.74 16.85
CA SER A 139 -9.71 -8.44 17.35
C SER A 139 -8.28 -8.10 16.96
N MET A 140 -7.38 -9.09 16.92
CA MET A 140 -6.00 -8.89 16.44
C MET A 140 -5.96 -8.59 14.94
N ILE A 141 -6.82 -9.22 14.13
CA ILE A 141 -6.97 -8.90 12.70
C ILE A 141 -7.48 -7.47 12.53
N LEU A 142 -8.53 -7.09 13.27
CA LEU A 142 -9.07 -5.74 13.23
C LEU A 142 -8.03 -4.69 13.63
N ASN A 143 -7.25 -4.94 14.70
CA ASN A 143 -6.18 -4.04 15.15
C ASN A 143 -5.15 -3.77 14.06
N LYS A 144 -4.78 -4.77 13.25
CA LYS A 144 -3.88 -4.58 12.12
C LYS A 144 -4.49 -3.72 11.01
N ILE A 145 -5.78 -3.91 10.71
CA ILE A 145 -6.48 -3.07 9.71
C ILE A 145 -6.58 -1.62 10.21
N LEU A 146 -6.91 -1.43 11.49
CA LEU A 146 -6.98 -0.13 12.13
C LEU A 146 -5.64 0.60 12.14
N GLN A 147 -4.55 -0.12 12.40
CA GLN A 147 -3.20 0.40 12.35
C GLN A 147 -2.86 0.95 10.95
N ASP A 148 -3.14 0.18 9.91
CA ASP A 148 -2.94 0.60 8.51
C ASP A 148 -3.78 1.83 8.15
N LYS A 149 -5.07 1.84 8.54
CA LYS A 149 -5.97 2.99 8.34
C LYS A 149 -5.49 4.25 9.04
N MET A 150 -5.05 4.13 10.29
CA MET A 150 -4.49 5.25 11.05
C MET A 150 -3.25 5.83 10.34
N LEU A 151 -2.35 4.97 9.86
CA LEU A 151 -1.16 5.41 9.12
C LEU A 151 -1.51 6.05 7.78
N GLN A 152 -2.54 5.56 7.07
CA GLN A 152 -3.05 6.20 5.86
C GLN A 152 -3.61 7.60 6.13
N ILE A 153 -4.40 7.76 7.18
CA ILE A 153 -4.93 9.08 7.61
C ILE A 153 -3.77 10.00 7.97
N CYS A 154 -2.76 9.50 8.67
CA CYS A 154 -1.55 10.26 8.98
C CYS A 154 -0.83 10.76 7.71
N ALA A 155 -0.70 9.91 6.69
CA ALA A 155 -0.02 10.24 5.44
C ALA A 155 -0.83 11.16 4.50
N THR A 156 -2.16 11.26 4.68
CA THR A 156 -3.05 11.98 3.76
C THR A 156 -3.68 13.21 4.39
N ASP A 157 -4.29 13.07 5.56
CA ASP A 157 -5.05 14.13 6.23
C ASP A 157 -4.22 14.93 7.24
N CYS A 158 -3.24 14.29 7.90
CA CYS A 158 -2.43 14.95 8.93
C CYS A 158 -1.23 15.73 8.38
N LEU A 159 -1.06 15.81 7.05
CA LEU A 159 0.12 16.45 6.42
C LEU A 159 0.38 17.89 6.89
N ARG A 160 -0.68 18.63 7.23
CA ARG A 160 -0.61 20.04 7.67
C ARG A 160 -0.66 20.22 9.19
N PHE A 161 -0.79 19.12 9.93
CA PHE A 161 -0.98 19.10 11.39
C PHE A 161 0.17 18.30 12.01
N SER A 162 1.33 18.96 12.11
CA SER A 162 2.61 18.32 12.42
C SER A 162 2.67 17.71 13.82
N ASP A 163 1.94 18.26 14.77
CA ASP A 163 1.75 17.75 16.13
C ASP A 163 1.05 16.38 16.13
N ILE A 164 -0.08 16.26 15.43
CA ILE A 164 -0.84 15.00 15.31
C ILE A 164 -0.02 13.97 14.55
N ARG A 165 0.62 14.39 13.45
CA ARG A 165 1.51 13.55 12.67
C ARG A 165 2.67 13.01 13.52
N ARG A 166 3.35 13.88 14.27
CA ARG A 166 4.46 13.51 15.16
C ARG A 166 4.01 12.56 16.26
N GLN A 167 2.80 12.70 16.77
CA GLN A 167 2.25 11.79 17.78
C GLN A 167 2.03 10.37 17.22
N ILE A 168 1.53 10.25 15.99
CA ILE A 168 1.32 8.97 15.31
C ILE A 168 2.68 8.36 14.90
N GLU A 169 3.54 9.12 14.22
CA GLU A 169 4.86 8.63 13.77
C GLU A 169 5.76 8.28 14.98
N GLY A 170 5.73 9.08 16.03
CA GLY A 170 6.48 8.85 17.27
C GLY A 170 6.02 7.63 18.07
N SER A 171 4.88 7.03 17.73
CA SER A 171 4.39 5.80 18.37
C SER A 171 5.16 4.54 17.98
N ARG A 172 5.98 4.61 16.92
CA ARG A 172 6.73 3.47 16.37
C ARG A 172 5.84 2.27 16.01
N LEU A 173 4.57 2.51 15.69
CA LEU A 173 3.65 1.50 15.21
C LEU A 173 3.85 1.31 13.70
N GLU A 174 4.33 0.14 13.28
CA GLU A 174 4.52 -0.22 11.88
C GLU A 174 3.34 -0.99 11.31
N GLY A 175 2.70 -0.43 10.28
CA GLY A 175 1.63 -1.09 9.52
C GLY A 175 2.14 -2.22 8.64
N THR A 176 1.26 -2.77 7.81
CA THR A 176 1.68 -3.70 6.76
C THR A 176 2.47 -3.00 5.66
N SER A 177 3.29 -3.77 4.95
CA SER A 177 4.02 -3.30 3.78
C SER A 177 3.07 -2.61 2.81
N ALA A 178 3.38 -1.39 2.39
CA ALA A 178 2.56 -0.58 1.48
C ALA A 178 1.12 -0.29 1.95
N LEU A 179 0.80 -0.47 3.24
CA LEU A 179 -0.53 -0.22 3.83
C LEU A 179 -1.66 -0.99 3.11
N VAL A 180 -1.41 -2.26 2.78
CA VAL A 180 -2.30 -3.08 1.95
C VAL A 180 -3.70 -3.21 2.54
N LEU A 181 -3.86 -3.26 3.86
CA LEU A 181 -5.18 -3.45 4.49
C LEU A 181 -6.07 -2.19 4.44
N THR A 182 -5.53 -1.06 4.00
CA THR A 182 -6.31 0.19 3.87
C THR A 182 -7.40 0.10 2.81
N CYS A 183 -7.37 -0.91 1.95
CA CYS A 183 -8.39 -1.15 0.95
C CYS A 183 -9.76 -1.56 1.54
N PHE A 184 -9.80 -2.07 2.78
CA PHE A 184 -11.04 -2.52 3.44
C PHE A 184 -11.77 -1.38 4.14
N PHE A 185 -13.05 -1.57 4.48
CA PHE A 185 -13.89 -0.60 5.21
C PHE A 185 -13.99 0.78 4.55
N GLN A 186 -13.95 0.83 3.22
CA GLN A 186 -14.06 2.07 2.47
C GLN A 186 -15.53 2.44 2.25
N THR A 187 -15.80 3.73 2.09
CA THR A 187 -17.08 4.15 1.51
C THR A 187 -17.12 3.84 0.02
N THR A 188 -18.31 3.65 -0.54
CA THR A 188 -18.49 3.47 -2.00
C THR A 188 -17.94 4.66 -2.80
N VAL A 189 -18.00 5.86 -2.23
CA VAL A 189 -17.46 7.08 -2.83
C VAL A 189 -15.93 7.07 -2.86
N GLU A 190 -15.26 6.68 -1.77
CA GLU A 190 -13.80 6.57 -1.71
C GLU A 190 -13.28 5.47 -2.64
N TYR A 191 -13.96 4.32 -2.66
CA TYR A 191 -13.64 3.21 -3.54
C TYR A 191 -13.65 3.62 -5.02
N ARG A 192 -14.70 4.35 -5.45
CA ARG A 192 -14.81 4.82 -6.86
C ARG A 192 -13.73 5.81 -7.28
N LYS A 193 -13.08 6.50 -6.33
CA LYS A 193 -11.97 7.42 -6.61
C LYS A 193 -10.65 6.66 -6.81
N GLN A 194 -10.56 5.42 -6.32
CA GLN A 194 -9.35 4.62 -6.45
C GLN A 194 -9.31 3.94 -7.82
N ALA A 195 -8.09 3.86 -8.37
CA ALA A 195 -7.88 3.04 -9.55
C ALA A 195 -8.11 1.57 -9.18
N LEU A 196 -8.84 0.85 -10.03
CA LEU A 196 -8.94 -0.60 -9.92
C LEU A 196 -7.54 -1.23 -9.97
N PRO A 197 -7.34 -2.39 -9.31
CA PRO A 197 -6.13 -3.18 -9.46
C PRO A 197 -5.77 -3.36 -10.95
N ASP A 198 -4.48 -3.22 -11.26
CA ASP A 198 -3.97 -3.29 -12.63
C ASP A 198 -4.33 -4.62 -13.30
N GLU A 199 -4.42 -5.69 -12.52
CA GLU A 199 -4.81 -7.02 -12.97
C GLU A 199 -6.27 -7.03 -13.44
N ILE A 200 -7.21 -6.48 -12.65
CA ILE A 200 -8.62 -6.35 -13.03
C ILE A 200 -8.76 -5.46 -14.27
N ARG A 201 -7.98 -4.38 -14.37
CA ARG A 201 -7.99 -3.51 -15.56
C ARG A 201 -7.51 -4.27 -16.81
N GLN A 202 -6.42 -5.03 -16.70
CA GLN A 202 -5.91 -5.84 -17.81
C GLN A 202 -6.88 -6.93 -18.25
N VAL A 203 -7.61 -7.52 -17.30
CA VAL A 203 -8.71 -8.44 -17.59
C VAL A 203 -9.83 -7.73 -18.33
N ALA A 204 -10.26 -6.55 -17.86
CA ALA A 204 -11.32 -5.77 -18.51
C ALA A 204 -10.97 -5.40 -19.96
N ASP A 205 -9.72 -5.01 -20.20
CA ASP A 205 -9.19 -4.76 -21.55
C ASP A 205 -9.21 -6.02 -22.42
N THR A 206 -8.96 -7.19 -21.83
CA THR A 206 -8.95 -8.47 -22.57
C THR A 206 -10.37 -8.91 -22.90
N VAL A 207 -11.29 -8.87 -21.92
CA VAL A 207 -12.71 -9.20 -22.08
C VAL A 207 -13.38 -8.29 -23.12
N SER A 208 -13.12 -6.99 -23.09
CA SER A 208 -13.69 -6.04 -24.05
C SER A 208 -13.22 -6.26 -25.49
N ARG A 209 -11.97 -6.70 -25.69
CA ARG A 209 -11.36 -6.88 -27.02
C ARG A 209 -11.61 -8.26 -27.63
N SER A 210 -11.46 -9.33 -26.85
CA SER A 210 -11.41 -10.70 -27.40
C SER A 210 -12.46 -11.65 -26.85
N ARG A 211 -13.03 -11.38 -25.66
CA ARG A 211 -13.92 -12.32 -24.94
C ARG A 211 -15.14 -11.63 -24.35
N LYS A 212 -15.95 -11.02 -25.22
CA LYS A 212 -17.19 -10.31 -24.82
C LYS A 212 -18.19 -11.22 -24.09
N ASP A 213 -18.11 -12.54 -24.32
CA ASP A 213 -18.87 -13.57 -23.61
C ASP A 213 -18.62 -13.55 -22.09
N LEU A 214 -17.44 -13.14 -21.65
CA LEU A 214 -17.06 -13.10 -20.23
C LEU A 214 -17.47 -11.80 -19.51
N LYS A 215 -18.17 -10.89 -20.19
CA LYS A 215 -18.54 -9.57 -19.63
C LYS A 215 -19.31 -9.70 -18.30
N ARG A 216 -20.25 -10.63 -18.21
CA ARG A 216 -21.02 -10.86 -16.97
C ARG A 216 -20.15 -11.33 -15.81
N LEU A 217 -19.16 -12.20 -16.08
CA LEU A 217 -18.23 -12.68 -15.05
C LEU A 217 -17.26 -11.58 -14.62
N LEU A 218 -16.84 -10.71 -15.53
CA LEU A 218 -16.06 -9.52 -15.20
C LEU A 218 -16.84 -8.56 -14.31
N GLU A 219 -18.11 -8.29 -14.62
CA GLU A 219 -18.98 -7.46 -13.78
C GLU A 219 -19.15 -8.08 -12.39
N ARG A 220 -19.34 -9.42 -12.31
CA ARG A 220 -19.38 -10.15 -11.03
C ARG A 220 -18.09 -10.00 -10.25
N LEU A 221 -16.93 -10.09 -10.90
CA LEU A 221 -15.62 -9.89 -10.27
C LEU A 221 -15.45 -8.46 -9.73
N GLN A 222 -15.81 -7.45 -10.52
CA GLN A 222 -15.73 -6.05 -10.11
C GLN A 222 -16.66 -5.77 -8.93
N ASN A 223 -17.88 -6.32 -8.96
CA ASN A 223 -18.83 -6.23 -7.86
C ASN A 223 -18.31 -6.95 -6.61
N ALA A 224 -17.73 -8.13 -6.74
CA ALA A 224 -17.14 -8.86 -5.61
C ALA A 224 -15.96 -8.10 -4.98
N HIS A 225 -15.10 -7.48 -5.80
CA HIS A 225 -14.02 -6.63 -5.31
C HIS A 225 -14.56 -5.38 -4.59
N GLN A 226 -15.58 -4.72 -5.16
CA GLN A 226 -16.23 -3.60 -4.50
C GLN A 226 -16.85 -4.02 -3.16
N THR A 227 -17.58 -5.13 -3.13
CA THR A 227 -18.19 -5.67 -1.90
C THR A 227 -17.13 -6.04 -0.87
N LEU A 228 -15.97 -6.57 -1.28
CA LEU A 228 -14.85 -6.84 -0.37
C LEU A 228 -14.32 -5.54 0.27
N CYS A 229 -14.20 -4.47 -0.50
CA CYS A 229 -13.69 -3.18 0.00
C CYS A 229 -14.72 -2.38 0.82
N THR A 230 -16.01 -2.44 0.46
CA THR A 230 -17.04 -1.55 1.02
C THR A 230 -18.16 -2.26 1.79
N GLY A 231 -18.33 -3.57 1.60
CA GLY A 231 -19.49 -4.34 2.10
C GLY A 231 -19.55 -4.48 3.61
N THR A 232 -18.42 -4.30 4.30
CA THR A 232 -18.36 -4.28 5.77
C THR A 232 -18.74 -2.93 6.38
N GLY A 233 -18.99 -1.91 5.56
CA GLY A 233 -19.30 -0.55 5.99
C GLY A 233 -18.06 0.29 6.27
N ASN A 234 -18.28 1.59 6.49
CA ASN A 234 -17.21 2.52 6.83
C ASN A 234 -16.76 2.32 8.28
N ILE A 235 -15.45 2.23 8.50
CA ILE A 235 -14.89 2.06 9.84
C ILE A 235 -15.27 3.21 10.79
N LEU A 236 -15.45 4.43 10.28
CA LEU A 236 -15.90 5.58 11.08
C LEU A 236 -17.35 5.45 11.56
N VAL A 237 -18.17 4.64 10.90
CA VAL A 237 -19.56 4.38 11.33
C VAL A 237 -19.60 3.26 12.37
N LEU A 238 -18.72 2.26 12.22
CA LEU A 238 -18.58 1.16 13.16
C LEU A 238 -17.92 1.60 14.47
N LEU A 239 -16.94 2.50 14.36
CA LEU A 239 -16.20 3.08 15.48
C LEU A 239 -16.26 4.61 15.38
N PRO A 240 -17.43 5.21 15.69
CA PRO A 240 -17.59 6.65 15.63
C PRO A 240 -16.63 7.36 16.58
N PRO A 241 -15.89 8.39 16.09
CA PRO A 241 -15.04 9.21 16.92
C PRO A 241 -15.87 10.11 17.84
N ASP A 242 -15.31 10.48 19.00
CA ASP A 242 -16.00 11.36 19.95
C ASP A 242 -16.26 12.76 19.34
N PRO A 243 -17.53 13.19 19.19
CA PRO A 243 -17.85 14.49 18.59
C PRO A 243 -17.26 15.66 19.36
N LYS A 244 -17.07 15.54 20.69
CA LYS A 244 -16.45 16.59 21.50
C LYS A 244 -14.97 16.77 21.14
N LYS A 245 -14.26 15.67 20.85
CA LYS A 245 -12.86 15.73 20.40
C LYS A 245 -12.75 16.26 18.98
N VAL A 246 -13.74 16.00 18.11
CA VAL A 246 -13.79 16.57 16.75
C VAL A 246 -13.87 18.09 16.83
N GLU A 247 -14.81 18.62 17.61
CA GLU A 247 -14.94 20.06 17.80
C GLU A 247 -13.71 20.66 18.48
N LYS A 248 -13.12 19.94 19.45
CA LYS A 248 -11.86 20.37 20.08
C LYS A 248 -10.74 20.52 19.06
N ILE A 249 -10.52 19.53 18.19
CA ILE A 249 -9.50 19.60 17.12
C ILE A 249 -9.76 20.79 16.21
N ARG A 250 -11.02 21.00 15.81
CA ARG A 250 -11.39 22.14 14.95
C ARG A 250 -11.13 23.48 15.63
N ALA A 251 -11.42 23.60 16.92
CA ALA A 251 -11.17 24.80 17.72
C ALA A 251 -9.67 25.06 17.94
N THR A 252 -8.85 24.01 18.11
CA THR A 252 -7.39 24.14 18.27
C THR A 252 -6.74 24.82 17.07
N TYR A 253 -7.16 24.51 15.84
CA TYR A 253 -6.58 25.07 14.62
C TYR A 253 -7.36 26.26 14.08
N ARG A 254 -7.49 27.32 14.88
CA ARG A 254 -8.34 28.50 14.60
C ARG A 254 -8.12 29.16 13.24
N TYR A 255 -6.86 29.28 12.79
CA TYR A 255 -6.53 30.00 11.55
C TYR A 255 -6.69 29.15 10.28
N ARG A 256 -6.75 27.82 10.41
CA ARG A 256 -6.96 26.91 9.28
C ARG A 256 -7.57 25.59 9.77
N PRO A 257 -8.83 25.61 10.22
CA PRO A 257 -9.42 24.43 10.82
C PRO A 257 -9.57 23.31 9.78
N PRO A 258 -9.37 22.05 10.16
CA PRO A 258 -9.72 20.93 9.30
C PRO A 258 -11.23 20.95 8.97
N THR A 259 -11.59 20.46 7.78
CA THR A 259 -12.99 20.23 7.44
C THR A 259 -13.61 19.22 8.43
N PRO A 260 -14.93 19.25 8.66
CA PRO A 260 -15.58 18.34 9.62
C PRO A 260 -15.24 16.86 9.39
N GLU A 261 -15.32 16.40 8.13
CA GLU A 261 -14.97 15.03 7.74
C GLU A 261 -13.49 14.70 8.01
N ARG A 262 -12.57 15.63 7.70
CA ARG A 262 -11.14 15.45 7.97
C ARG A 262 -10.88 15.40 9.47
N ALA A 263 -11.52 16.27 10.24
CA ALA A 263 -11.40 16.30 11.69
C ALA A 263 -11.87 14.98 12.32
N GLN A 264 -12.98 14.41 11.84
CA GLN A 264 -13.45 13.09 12.24
C GLN A 264 -12.41 12.00 11.98
N ARG A 265 -11.82 11.96 10.78
CA ARG A 265 -10.75 10.98 10.46
C ARG A 265 -9.51 11.16 11.34
N MET A 266 -9.11 12.40 11.60
CA MET A 266 -7.97 12.70 12.47
C MET A 266 -8.23 12.29 13.93
N VAL A 267 -9.42 12.57 14.47
CA VAL A 267 -9.80 12.11 15.83
C VAL A 267 -9.81 10.58 15.87
N PHE A 268 -10.43 9.93 14.89
CA PHE A 268 -10.44 8.47 14.80
C PHE A 268 -9.03 7.89 14.81
N ALA A 269 -8.09 8.48 14.06
CA ALA A 269 -6.70 8.04 14.05
C ALA A 269 -6.03 8.19 15.43
N LEU A 270 -6.28 9.28 16.16
CA LEU A 270 -5.74 9.51 17.50
C LEU A 270 -6.35 8.59 18.56
N GLU A 271 -7.65 8.34 18.50
CA GLU A 271 -8.33 7.39 19.40
C GLU A 271 -7.89 5.96 19.14
N THR A 272 -7.77 5.59 17.86
CA THR A 272 -7.22 4.30 17.45
C THR A 272 -5.78 4.14 17.93
N LEU A 273 -4.96 5.20 17.83
CA LEU A 273 -3.60 5.19 18.35
C LEU A 273 -3.57 4.93 19.86
N ALA A 274 -4.42 5.63 20.62
CA ALA A 274 -4.49 5.49 22.07
C ALA A 274 -4.91 4.07 22.45
N TYR A 275 -5.93 3.53 21.78
CA TYR A 275 -6.39 2.15 21.95
C TYR A 275 -5.28 1.13 21.63
N LEU A 276 -4.63 1.23 20.46
CA LEU A 276 -3.56 0.31 20.07
C LEU A 276 -2.36 0.36 21.03
N LYS A 277 -1.99 1.55 21.53
CA LYS A 277 -0.96 1.67 22.59
C LYS A 277 -1.41 0.99 23.87
N ALA A 278 -2.66 1.18 24.28
CA ALA A 278 -3.19 0.54 25.48
C ALA A 278 -3.18 -1.00 25.36
N THR A 279 -3.49 -1.55 24.18
CA THR A 279 -3.44 -3.01 23.94
C THR A 279 -2.04 -3.58 24.10
N ARG A 280 -1.00 -2.83 23.66
CA ARG A 280 0.39 -3.26 23.81
C ARG A 280 0.86 -3.35 25.26
N HIS A 281 0.28 -2.52 26.15
CA HIS A 281 0.63 -2.47 27.56
C HIS A 281 -0.40 -3.15 28.46
N GLU A 282 -1.36 -3.90 27.87
CA GLU A 282 -2.47 -4.57 28.58
C GLU A 282 -3.34 -3.63 29.46
N ASN A 283 -3.23 -2.32 29.25
CA ASN A 283 -3.90 -1.28 30.04
C ASN A 283 -5.14 -0.73 29.35
N VAL A 284 -5.84 -1.59 28.59
CA VAL A 284 -7.03 -1.18 27.83
C VAL A 284 -8.21 -1.06 28.77
N ASN A 285 -8.92 0.07 28.67
CA ASN A 285 -10.22 0.23 29.31
C ASN A 285 -11.16 -0.93 28.91
N PRO A 286 -11.74 -1.69 29.86
CA PRO A 286 -12.61 -2.82 29.57
C PRO A 286 -13.79 -2.49 28.64
N MET A 287 -14.33 -1.28 28.73
CA MET A 287 -15.43 -0.84 27.87
C MET A 287 -14.99 -0.63 26.42
N ASP A 288 -13.81 -0.03 26.23
CA ASP A 288 -13.24 0.14 24.88
C ASP A 288 -12.90 -1.24 24.30
N ARG A 289 -12.27 -2.12 25.08
CA ARG A 289 -11.99 -3.50 24.65
C ARG A 289 -13.24 -4.22 24.16
N LYS A 290 -14.33 -4.22 24.96
CA LYS A 290 -15.61 -4.81 24.56
C LYS A 290 -16.17 -4.22 23.27
N ARG A 291 -16.06 -2.90 23.08
CA ARG A 291 -16.54 -2.23 21.86
C ARG A 291 -15.77 -2.68 20.62
N TYR A 292 -14.44 -2.72 20.69
CA TYR A 292 -13.60 -3.15 19.57
C TYR A 292 -13.73 -4.65 19.28
N ASP A 293 -13.81 -5.48 20.32
CA ASP A 293 -14.02 -6.92 20.19
C ASP A 293 -15.38 -7.21 19.53
N ALA A 294 -16.46 -6.54 19.96
CA ALA A 294 -17.78 -6.70 19.34
C ALA A 294 -17.80 -6.32 17.84
N VAL A 295 -17.12 -5.24 17.47
CA VAL A 295 -16.97 -4.85 16.05
C VAL A 295 -16.15 -5.89 15.29
N ALA A 296 -15.09 -6.43 15.89
CA ALA A 296 -14.26 -7.45 15.28
C ALA A 296 -15.06 -8.74 15.02
N ASP A 297 -15.80 -9.22 16.01
CA ASP A 297 -16.61 -10.44 15.92
C ASP A 297 -17.72 -10.32 14.88
N GLN A 298 -18.26 -9.12 14.68
CA GLN A 298 -19.27 -8.87 13.65
C GLN A 298 -18.67 -8.79 12.25
N VAL A 299 -17.52 -8.13 12.10
CA VAL A 299 -17.05 -7.70 10.77
C VAL A 299 -16.01 -8.64 10.17
N ILE A 300 -15.16 -9.26 10.98
CA ILE A 300 -14.13 -10.18 10.47
C ILE A 300 -14.74 -11.39 9.75
N PRO A 301 -15.82 -12.03 10.25
CA PRO A 301 -16.48 -13.11 9.50
C PRO A 301 -17.07 -12.63 8.17
N LYS A 302 -17.74 -11.48 8.14
CA LYS A 302 -18.28 -10.89 6.90
C LYS A 302 -17.19 -10.58 5.89
N LEU A 303 -16.02 -10.14 6.36
CA LEU A 303 -14.86 -9.88 5.53
C LEU A 303 -14.29 -11.18 4.96
N ALA A 304 -14.27 -12.27 5.74
CA ALA A 304 -13.86 -13.59 5.29
C ALA A 304 -14.81 -14.14 4.20
N ASP A 305 -16.12 -13.97 4.38
CA ASP A 305 -17.12 -14.36 3.38
C ASP A 305 -16.95 -13.58 2.07
N ALA A 306 -16.80 -12.25 2.16
CA ALA A 306 -16.56 -11.40 1.00
C ALA A 306 -15.25 -11.76 0.27
N LEU A 307 -14.22 -12.14 1.03
CA LEU A 307 -12.95 -12.62 0.48
C LEU A 307 -13.13 -13.92 -0.31
N ASN A 308 -13.92 -14.86 0.23
CA ASN A 308 -14.23 -16.12 -0.45
C ASN A 308 -15.02 -15.88 -1.75
N VAL A 309 -16.02 -14.99 -1.72
CA VAL A 309 -16.78 -14.59 -2.92
C VAL A 309 -15.87 -13.95 -3.97
N TYR A 310 -14.93 -13.10 -3.55
CA TYR A 310 -13.97 -12.48 -4.46
C TYR A 310 -13.02 -13.49 -5.11
N LYS A 311 -12.47 -14.44 -4.33
CA LYS A 311 -11.66 -15.55 -4.87
C LYS A 311 -12.46 -16.42 -5.84
N GLN A 312 -13.69 -16.76 -5.49
CA GLN A 312 -14.57 -17.56 -6.34
C GLN A 312 -14.87 -16.83 -7.66
N ALA A 313 -15.18 -15.53 -7.63
CA ALA A 313 -15.42 -14.75 -8.84
C ALA A 313 -14.18 -14.70 -9.76
N TRP A 314 -12.99 -14.62 -9.18
CA TRP A 314 -11.73 -14.75 -9.92
C TRP A 314 -11.57 -16.13 -10.55
N GLN A 315 -11.80 -17.19 -9.77
CA GLN A 315 -11.68 -18.58 -10.23
C GLN A 315 -12.67 -18.87 -11.37
N GLU A 316 -13.93 -18.48 -11.22
CA GLU A 316 -14.96 -18.65 -12.26
C GLU A 316 -14.59 -17.95 -13.58
N LEU A 317 -14.05 -16.73 -13.48
CA LEU A 317 -13.60 -15.97 -14.64
C LEU A 317 -12.41 -16.64 -15.33
N VAL A 318 -11.44 -17.12 -14.56
CA VAL A 318 -10.29 -17.88 -15.08
C VAL A 318 -10.78 -19.16 -15.75
N ASP A 319 -11.58 -19.98 -15.06
CA ASP A 319 -12.08 -21.26 -15.58
C ASP A 319 -12.88 -21.07 -16.87
N ALA A 320 -13.73 -20.03 -16.94
CA ALA A 320 -14.48 -19.70 -18.15
C ALA A 320 -13.58 -19.17 -19.29
N TYR A 321 -12.48 -18.51 -18.96
CA TYR A 321 -11.47 -18.12 -19.95
C TYR A 321 -10.73 -19.34 -20.52
N GLU A 322 -10.39 -20.31 -19.66
CA GLU A 322 -9.68 -21.54 -20.00
C GLU A 322 -10.53 -22.55 -20.77
N ARG A 323 -11.83 -22.65 -20.46
CA ARG A 323 -12.80 -23.39 -21.26
C ARG A 323 -12.90 -22.72 -22.62
N ARG A 324 -12.10 -23.18 -23.58
CA ARG A 324 -12.23 -22.85 -25.00
C ARG A 324 -13.69 -23.05 -25.40
N LYS A 325 -14.31 -22.03 -26.00
CA LYS A 325 -15.37 -22.33 -26.96
C LYS A 325 -14.70 -23.02 -28.17
N PRO A 326 -15.28 -24.12 -28.68
CA PRO A 326 -14.84 -24.73 -29.94
C PRO A 326 -14.86 -23.73 -31.09
#